data_AF-A0A7K2EF16-F1
#
_entry.id   AF-A0A7K2EF16-F1
#
_cell.length_a   1.000
_cell.length_b   1.000
_cell.length_c   1.000
_cell.angle_alpha   90.00
_cell.angle_beta   90.00
_cell.angle_gamma   90.00
#
_symmetry.space_group_name_H-M   'P 1'
#
loop_
_entity.id
_entity.type
_entity.pdbx_description
1 polymer ?
#
loop_
_entity_poly.entity_id
_entity_poly.type
_entity_poly.pdbx_seq_one_letter_code
_entity_poly.pdbx_strand_id
1 'polypeptide(L)'
;EWLSNNVDWALSRHSFWGTPLPVWVSDRDPDVIEVIGSIQALRERCGDQLPARDEDIDLHRPFVDELTWIGSDGGTMRRVPETIDVWFDSGAMPFAQWHYPFENKEAFERSFPADFIAEGVDQTRGWFYTLHAIAALVMDNVSFRNCVVNGLLLDANGEKMSKTRGNAPNPFEVIKEHGADRVRWYMMSNSPPWEDLKFSLTGVKEVERKLFGTLTNVYGFFATYANIDGFTSAEAAPPIAERPELDRWVLSRLQSTVGFADRALTDYHPTRAARAVEEFVVDLSNWYIRRSRRRFWSAKTKSPSESDADKWAAYHTVYTCLETLTRLMAPIAPHYSEWLYQQLIINSDGAVESVHLAIFPEKDENLVDASLETRMKLAQVVSSIVLGLRNQAKLNIRQPVGRVLVVVDNNCTEDMVAPVAPIILDEVNAKSIEYVDASNNIVWRKARPNFRQLGRRAGRHMPKVKKAILALEAKELEKYAAGESLTITGDGFQLDLQPGDIEIVTEGIKGWLVGQEGGFTVAMDTVITEELLHEGLVRESINRLQNLRKAAKFNVTDRIHIEYNATDVLSRAIERYAEHVRNETLAVTLESVKSPTGERVERFSIGEQLLTIGVSRLM
;
A
#
# COMPACT_ATOMS: atom_id res chain seq x y z
N GLU A 1 6.08 29.01 19.90
CA GLU A 1 5.48 30.31 19.51
C GLU A 1 4.28 30.72 20.36
N TRP A 2 3.28 29.87 20.55
CA TRP A 2 2.14 30.26 21.39
C TRP A 2 2.54 30.41 22.86
N LEU A 3 3.26 29.42 23.42
CA LEU A 3 3.72 29.46 24.81
C LEU A 3 4.62 30.67 25.14
N SER A 4 5.42 31.16 24.19
CA SER A 4 6.27 32.35 24.41
C SER A 4 5.48 33.66 24.54
N ASN A 5 4.22 33.66 24.13
CA ASN A 5 3.29 34.77 24.28
C ASN A 5 2.08 34.36 25.14
N ASN A 6 2.25 33.33 25.99
CA ASN A 6 1.15 32.87 26.82
C ASN A 6 0.73 33.98 27.78
N VAL A 7 -0.58 34.06 28.01
CA VAL A 7 -1.17 34.98 28.99
C VAL A 7 -1.79 34.15 30.10
N ASP A 8 -2.06 34.80 31.23
CA ASP A 8 -2.74 34.14 32.34
C ASP A 8 -4.07 33.53 31.88
N TRP A 9 -4.27 32.27 32.26
CA TRP A 9 -5.50 31.56 31.90
C TRP A 9 -6.65 32.08 32.77
N ALA A 10 -7.58 32.80 32.14
CA ALA A 10 -8.86 33.13 32.75
C ALA A 10 -9.66 31.83 32.96
N LEU A 11 -9.60 31.29 34.18
CA LEU A 11 -10.18 29.98 34.53
C LEU A 11 -11.68 30.03 34.82
N SER A 12 -12.16 31.10 35.44
CA SER A 12 -13.55 31.20 35.88
C SER A 12 -14.52 31.50 34.73
N ARG A 13 -15.75 30.98 34.83
CA ARG A 13 -16.83 31.15 33.86
C ARG A 13 -18.12 31.49 34.58
N HIS A 14 -18.89 32.41 34.01
CA HIS A 14 -20.28 32.64 34.44
C HIS A 14 -21.20 31.69 33.67
N SER A 15 -21.22 30.40 34.06
CA SER A 15 -22.13 29.39 33.51
C SER A 15 -22.86 28.63 34.62
N PHE A 16 -23.88 27.85 34.22
CA PHE A 16 -24.67 27.02 35.14
C PHE A 16 -24.19 25.56 35.17
N TRP A 17 -23.79 25.02 34.01
CA TRP A 17 -23.32 23.63 33.88
C TRP A 17 -21.80 23.61 33.70
N GLY A 18 -21.12 22.91 34.60
CA GLY A 18 -19.67 22.78 34.66
C GLY A 18 -19.19 22.59 36.10
N THR A 19 -17.93 22.21 36.27
CA THR A 19 -17.32 22.01 37.59
C THR A 19 -17.33 23.32 38.38
N PRO A 20 -17.99 23.39 39.55
CA PRO A 20 -18.04 24.64 40.31
C PRO A 20 -16.66 25.00 40.88
N LEU A 21 -16.30 26.30 40.88
CA LEU A 21 -15.03 26.74 41.48
C LEU A 21 -15.12 26.58 43.01
N PRO A 22 -14.22 25.81 43.66
CA PRO A 22 -14.38 25.41 45.06
C PRO A 22 -13.82 26.47 46.03
N VAL A 23 -14.24 27.72 45.84
CA VAL A 23 -13.78 28.88 46.60
C VAL A 23 -14.97 29.48 47.34
N TRP A 24 -14.85 29.58 48.66
CA TRP A 24 -15.82 30.25 49.53
C TRP A 24 -15.23 31.58 50.02
N VAL A 25 -16.06 32.62 50.04
CA VAL A 25 -15.70 33.98 50.46
C VAL A 25 -16.70 34.46 51.52
N SER A 26 -16.21 35.18 52.54
CA SER A 26 -17.08 35.76 53.57
C SER A 26 -17.94 36.89 53.02
N ASP A 27 -19.19 36.96 53.44
CA ASP A 27 -20.09 38.09 53.15
C ASP A 27 -19.76 39.37 53.92
N ARG A 28 -18.86 39.29 54.91
CA ARG A 28 -18.42 40.42 55.74
C ARG A 28 -17.10 41.00 55.26
N ASP A 29 -16.15 40.16 54.86
CA ASP A 29 -14.83 40.57 54.40
C ASP A 29 -14.40 39.73 53.16
N PRO A 30 -14.30 40.34 51.96
CA PRO A 30 -13.94 39.62 50.75
C PRO A 30 -12.50 39.08 50.74
N ASP A 31 -11.64 39.53 51.66
CA ASP A 31 -10.28 39.02 51.80
C ASP A 31 -10.22 37.70 52.61
N VAL A 32 -11.32 37.32 53.27
CA VAL A 32 -11.47 36.02 53.95
C VAL A 32 -11.95 34.98 52.95
N ILE A 33 -11.00 34.17 52.46
CA ILE A 33 -11.20 33.18 51.39
C ILE A 33 -10.79 31.78 51.89
N GLU A 34 -11.60 30.77 51.60
CA GLU A 34 -11.29 29.35 51.83
C GLU A 34 -11.44 28.53 50.53
N VAL A 35 -10.42 27.73 50.19
CA VAL A 35 -10.44 26.82 49.03
C VAL A 35 -10.58 25.38 49.50
N ILE A 36 -11.61 24.69 49.02
CA ILE A 36 -11.95 23.33 49.46
C ILE A 36 -11.44 22.29 48.46
N GLY A 37 -10.50 21.45 48.88
CA GLY A 37 -9.84 20.47 48.01
C GLY A 37 -10.44 19.06 48.02
N SER A 38 -11.42 18.76 48.88
CA SER A 38 -12.02 17.43 48.99
C SER A 38 -13.40 17.46 49.63
N ILE A 39 -14.19 16.40 49.41
CA ILE A 39 -15.49 16.19 50.08
C ILE A 39 -15.31 16.12 51.60
N GLN A 40 -14.23 15.49 52.08
CA GLN A 40 -13.93 15.43 53.52
C GLN A 40 -13.73 16.85 54.09
N ALA A 41 -12.92 17.68 53.45
CA ALA A 41 -12.69 19.06 53.89
C ALA A 41 -13.99 19.89 53.84
N LEU A 42 -14.86 19.64 52.85
CA LEU A 42 -16.18 20.29 52.79
C LEU A 42 -17.07 19.87 53.97
N ARG A 43 -17.10 18.57 54.28
CA ARG A 43 -17.88 18.00 55.38
C ARG A 43 -17.44 18.53 56.75
N GLU A 44 -16.14 18.74 56.96
CA GLU A 44 -15.60 19.37 58.17
C GLU A 44 -16.11 20.81 58.37
N ARG A 45 -16.53 21.49 57.29
CA ARG A 45 -17.04 22.87 57.34
C ARG A 45 -18.56 22.97 57.45
N CYS A 46 -19.30 22.26 56.61
CA CYS A 46 -20.76 22.41 56.52
C CYS A 46 -21.55 21.31 57.26
N GLY A 47 -20.88 20.26 57.73
CA GLY A 47 -21.46 19.19 58.55
C GLY A 47 -22.64 18.50 57.84
N ASP A 48 -23.77 18.41 58.55
CA ASP A 48 -24.97 17.69 58.12
C ASP A 48 -25.72 18.35 56.93
N GLN A 49 -25.23 19.49 56.42
CA GLN A 49 -25.72 20.06 55.15
C GLN A 49 -25.39 19.16 53.95
N LEU A 50 -24.29 18.39 54.03
CA LEU A 50 -23.97 17.38 53.03
C LEU A 50 -24.69 16.06 53.35
N PRO A 51 -25.16 15.33 52.31
CA PRO A 51 -25.62 13.97 52.46
C PRO A 51 -24.61 13.08 53.22
N ALA A 52 -25.14 12.20 54.08
CA ALA A 52 -24.30 11.35 54.93
C ALA A 52 -23.38 10.42 54.12
N ARG A 53 -23.84 9.93 52.97
CA ARG A 53 -23.09 9.05 52.07
C ARG A 53 -22.55 9.86 50.90
N ASP A 54 -21.29 9.62 50.54
CA ASP A 54 -20.63 10.34 49.44
C ASP A 54 -21.30 10.10 48.08
N GLU A 55 -21.89 8.91 47.87
CA GLU A 55 -22.63 8.55 46.64
C GLU A 55 -23.89 9.41 46.40
N ASP A 56 -24.44 9.99 47.47
CA ASP A 56 -25.64 10.82 47.41
C ASP A 56 -25.29 12.32 47.22
N ILE A 57 -24.00 12.67 47.22
CA ILE A 57 -23.54 14.07 47.10
C ILE A 57 -23.53 14.48 45.63
N ASP A 58 -24.30 15.51 45.31
CA ASP A 58 -24.18 16.25 44.05
C ASP A 58 -23.51 17.61 44.31
N LEU A 59 -22.27 17.75 43.83
CA LEU A 59 -21.50 19.00 43.94
C LEU A 59 -21.74 19.96 42.78
N HIS A 60 -22.70 19.70 41.88
CA HIS A 60 -23.05 20.65 40.84
C HIS A 60 -23.89 21.81 41.37
N ARG A 61 -23.96 22.88 40.57
CA ARG A 61 -24.96 23.92 40.77
C ARG A 61 -26.36 23.36 40.45
N PRO A 62 -27.41 23.73 41.20
CA PRO A 62 -27.42 24.73 42.28
C PRO A 62 -27.02 24.20 43.66
N PHE A 63 -26.94 22.88 43.86
CA PHE A 63 -26.83 22.25 45.18
C PHE A 63 -25.63 22.73 45.99
N VAL A 64 -24.45 22.80 45.38
CA VAL A 64 -23.23 23.25 46.06
C VAL A 64 -23.27 24.73 46.48
N ASP A 65 -24.12 25.55 45.84
CA ASP A 65 -24.25 26.98 46.15
C ASP A 65 -24.99 27.22 47.48
N GLU A 66 -25.73 26.21 47.98
CA GLU A 66 -26.47 26.28 49.25
C GLU A 66 -25.59 26.01 50.47
N LEU A 67 -24.40 25.41 50.28
CA LEU A 67 -23.51 25.02 51.37
C LEU A 67 -22.78 26.23 51.97
N THR A 68 -23.01 26.50 53.26
CA THR A 68 -22.45 27.67 53.97
C THR A 68 -22.00 27.34 55.40
N TRP A 69 -21.11 28.17 55.96
CA TRP A 69 -20.68 28.10 57.36
C TRP A 69 -20.24 29.46 57.89
N ILE A 70 -19.96 29.57 59.18
CA ILE A 70 -19.45 30.80 59.79
C ILE A 70 -17.93 30.85 59.67
N GLY A 71 -17.42 31.91 59.03
CA GLY A 71 -15.99 32.17 58.84
C GLY A 71 -15.30 32.65 60.11
N SER A 72 -13.95 32.75 60.06
CA SER A 72 -13.13 33.19 61.19
C SER A 72 -13.38 34.64 61.62
N ASP A 73 -13.90 35.46 60.72
CA ASP A 73 -14.31 36.84 60.94
C ASP A 73 -15.74 36.96 61.50
N GLY A 74 -16.45 35.83 61.64
CA GLY A 74 -17.85 35.75 62.05
C GLY A 74 -18.86 36.10 60.95
N GLY A 75 -18.42 36.24 59.69
CA GLY A 75 -19.29 36.36 58.51
C GLY A 75 -19.76 34.99 57.99
N THR A 76 -20.68 34.98 57.02
CA THR A 76 -21.11 33.73 56.37
C THR A 76 -20.26 33.46 55.14
N MET A 77 -19.60 32.31 55.12
CA MET A 77 -18.84 31.83 53.97
C MET A 77 -19.79 31.31 52.90
N ARG A 78 -19.69 31.85 51.68
CA ARG A 78 -20.51 31.46 50.52
C ARG A 78 -19.61 31.16 49.33
N ARG A 79 -19.96 30.13 48.56
CA ARG A 79 -19.23 29.80 47.33
C ARG A 79 -19.34 30.96 46.35
N VAL A 80 -18.26 31.26 45.65
CA VAL A 80 -18.30 32.17 44.49
C VAL A 80 -19.19 31.57 43.40
N PRO A 81 -19.96 32.34 42.61
CA PRO A 81 -20.94 31.80 41.68
C PRO A 81 -20.32 31.12 40.44
N GLU A 82 -19.06 31.36 40.14
CA GLU A 82 -18.38 30.91 38.92
C GLU A 82 -18.16 29.40 38.88
N THR A 83 -18.20 28.87 37.66
CA THR A 83 -17.74 27.52 37.30
C THR A 83 -16.35 27.60 36.67
N ILE A 84 -15.74 26.45 36.46
CA ILE A 84 -14.43 26.29 35.84
C ILE A 84 -14.58 26.15 34.32
N ASP A 85 -13.59 26.66 33.58
CA ASP A 85 -13.43 26.45 32.15
C ASP A 85 -13.34 24.97 31.78
N VAL A 86 -14.10 24.52 30.78
CA VAL A 86 -14.18 23.10 30.37
C VAL A 86 -12.83 22.52 29.91
N TRP A 87 -11.91 23.38 29.47
CA TRP A 87 -10.55 22.96 29.12
C TRP A 87 -9.72 22.53 30.33
N PHE A 88 -10.09 22.99 31.54
CA PHE A 88 -9.50 22.50 32.78
C PHE A 88 -9.98 21.08 33.09
N ASP A 89 -11.27 20.80 32.93
CA ASP A 89 -11.82 19.45 33.13
C ASP A 89 -11.12 18.44 32.21
N SER A 90 -11.07 18.75 30.91
CA SER A 90 -10.40 17.88 29.92
C SER A 90 -8.88 17.80 30.11
N GLY A 91 -8.23 18.89 30.55
CA GLY A 91 -6.80 18.91 30.83
C GLY A 91 -6.40 18.21 32.14
N ALA A 92 -7.31 18.14 33.12
CA ALA A 92 -7.12 17.41 34.37
C ALA A 92 -7.40 15.90 34.24
N MET A 93 -7.93 15.45 33.10
CA MET A 93 -8.24 14.05 32.79
C MET A 93 -7.13 13.04 33.18
N PRO A 94 -5.81 13.30 32.97
CA PRO A 94 -4.77 12.36 33.36
C PRO A 94 -4.78 12.00 34.84
N PHE A 95 -5.27 12.89 35.70
CA PHE A 95 -5.35 12.73 37.15
C PHE A 95 -6.77 12.34 37.58
N ALA A 96 -7.76 13.10 37.11
CA ALA A 96 -9.14 13.01 37.55
C ALA A 96 -9.78 11.65 37.25
N GLN A 97 -9.42 11.01 36.12
CA GLN A 97 -9.95 9.69 35.76
C GLN A 97 -9.60 8.60 36.79
N TRP A 98 -8.53 8.81 37.56
CA TRP A 98 -8.04 7.87 38.57
C TRP A 98 -8.51 8.23 39.98
N HIS A 99 -9.28 9.30 40.14
CA HIS A 99 -9.57 9.89 41.45
C HIS A 99 -8.27 10.25 42.22
N TYR A 100 -7.20 10.60 41.49
CA TYR A 100 -5.93 11.05 42.08
C TYR A 100 -6.13 12.43 42.73
N PRO A 101 -5.56 12.70 43.91
CA PRO A 101 -4.58 11.89 44.66
C PRO A 101 -5.19 10.93 45.69
N PHE A 102 -6.51 10.78 45.74
CA PHE A 102 -7.19 10.01 46.79
C PHE A 102 -7.09 8.50 46.58
N GLU A 103 -7.17 8.05 45.33
CA GLU A 103 -7.16 6.65 44.96
C GLU A 103 -6.28 6.37 43.73
N ASN A 104 -6.10 5.07 43.41
CA ASN A 104 -5.47 4.55 42.19
C ASN A 104 -4.08 5.15 41.85
N LYS A 105 -3.33 5.58 42.87
CA LYS A 105 -2.01 6.19 42.72
C LYS A 105 -1.05 5.36 41.85
N GLU A 106 -0.98 4.05 42.06
CA GLU A 106 -0.11 3.18 41.26
C GLU A 106 -0.54 3.07 39.80
N ALA A 107 -1.85 3.11 39.51
CA ALA A 107 -2.36 3.07 38.14
C ALA A 107 -2.06 4.38 37.41
N PHE A 108 -2.23 5.52 38.11
CA PHE A 108 -1.83 6.83 37.65
C PHE A 108 -0.33 6.89 37.36
N GLU A 109 0.53 6.53 38.33
CA GLU A 109 2.00 6.59 38.19
C GLU A 109 2.53 5.68 37.09
N ARG A 110 1.87 4.55 36.81
CA ARG A 110 2.22 3.68 35.67
C ARG A 110 1.80 4.26 34.32
N SER A 111 0.76 5.08 34.28
CA SER A 111 0.15 5.59 33.03
C SER A 111 0.57 7.02 32.69
N PHE A 112 1.14 7.76 33.65
CA PHE A 112 1.58 9.14 33.50
C PHE A 112 3.12 9.24 33.48
N PRO A 113 3.73 9.95 32.51
CA PRO A 113 3.09 10.58 31.36
C PRO A 113 2.65 9.56 30.30
N ALA A 114 1.61 9.89 29.53
CA ALA A 114 1.10 9.02 28.47
C ALA A 114 2.15 8.86 27.35
N ASP A 115 2.28 7.66 26.78
CA ASP A 115 3.23 7.43 25.69
C ASP A 115 2.81 8.08 24.36
N PHE A 116 1.51 8.15 24.07
CA PHE A 116 0.99 8.63 22.80
C PHE A 116 -0.41 9.26 22.92
N ILE A 117 -0.63 10.36 22.22
CA ILE A 117 -1.94 10.96 21.95
C ILE A 117 -2.05 11.38 20.47
N ALA A 118 -3.26 11.43 19.92
CA ALA A 118 -3.51 11.97 18.58
C ALA A 118 -4.87 12.65 18.46
N GLU A 119 -4.87 13.94 18.13
CA GLU A 119 -6.08 14.75 17.92
C GLU A 119 -5.85 15.80 16.82
N GLY A 120 -6.92 16.51 16.41
CA GLY A 120 -6.86 17.54 15.39
C GLY A 120 -5.96 18.74 15.72
N VAL A 121 -5.48 19.44 14.68
CA VAL A 121 -4.63 20.64 14.80
C VAL A 121 -5.22 21.75 15.67
N ASP A 122 -6.55 21.84 15.76
CA ASP A 122 -7.26 22.76 16.64
C ASP A 122 -6.94 22.52 18.14
N GLN A 123 -6.55 21.31 18.52
CA GLN A 123 -6.21 20.97 19.91
C GLN A 123 -4.88 21.57 20.39
N THR A 124 -4.07 22.12 19.49
CA THR A 124 -2.88 22.91 19.87
C THR A 124 -3.21 24.14 20.73
N ARG A 125 -4.47 24.60 20.71
CA ARG A 125 -5.01 25.69 21.53
C ARG A 125 -6.09 25.23 22.52
N GLY A 126 -6.38 23.94 22.56
CA GLY A 126 -7.36 23.32 23.44
C GLY A 126 -6.68 22.28 24.32
N TRP A 127 -7.01 21.02 24.08
CA TRP A 127 -6.64 19.91 24.96
C TRP A 127 -5.12 19.72 25.12
N PHE A 128 -4.33 19.85 24.05
CA PHE A 128 -2.88 19.67 24.16
C PHE A 128 -2.25 20.72 25.07
N TYR A 129 -2.74 21.96 25.00
CA TYR A 129 -2.27 23.01 25.89
C TYR A 129 -2.64 22.71 27.33
N THR A 130 -3.91 22.41 27.63
CA THR A 130 -4.35 22.29 29.02
C THR A 130 -3.83 21.03 29.70
N LEU A 131 -3.70 19.91 28.98
CA LEU A 131 -2.96 18.75 29.44
C LEU A 131 -1.55 19.14 29.89
N HIS A 132 -0.80 19.81 29.01
CA HIS A 132 0.59 20.14 29.27
C HIS A 132 0.74 21.21 30.36
N ALA A 133 -0.12 22.22 30.38
CA ALA A 133 -0.09 23.29 31.37
C ALA A 133 -0.40 22.77 32.78
N ILE A 134 -1.45 21.96 32.94
CA ILE A 134 -1.81 21.39 34.24
C ILE A 134 -0.71 20.46 34.73
N ALA A 135 -0.24 19.54 33.88
CA ALA A 135 0.85 18.62 34.22
C ALA A 135 2.13 19.35 34.65
N ALA A 136 2.53 20.40 33.91
CA ALA A 136 3.70 21.19 34.27
C ALA A 136 3.53 21.92 35.61
N LEU A 137 2.34 22.46 35.88
CA LEU A 137 2.07 23.22 37.12
C LEU A 137 1.97 22.32 38.36
N VAL A 138 1.35 21.14 38.25
CA VAL A 138 1.02 20.30 39.41
C VAL A 138 1.98 19.11 39.60
N MET A 139 2.70 18.70 38.55
CA MET A 139 3.64 17.57 38.59
C MET A 139 5.07 17.90 38.17
N ASP A 140 5.33 19.12 37.68
CA ASP A 140 6.62 19.49 37.06
C ASP A 140 7.05 18.50 35.96
N ASN A 141 6.10 18.07 35.13
CA ASN A 141 6.33 17.08 34.07
C ASN A 141 5.46 17.33 32.83
N VAL A 142 5.82 16.73 31.70
CA VAL A 142 4.98 16.70 30.50
C VAL A 142 3.78 15.78 30.71
N SER A 143 2.66 16.03 30.04
CA SER A 143 1.50 15.12 30.11
C SER A 143 1.59 13.92 29.16
N PHE A 144 2.38 14.02 28.10
CA PHE A 144 2.50 13.00 27.06
C PHE A 144 3.89 13.05 26.39
N ARG A 145 4.37 11.92 25.89
CA ARG A 145 5.69 11.76 25.25
C ARG A 145 5.65 11.95 23.74
N ASN A 146 4.64 11.39 23.08
CA ASN A 146 4.44 11.50 21.63
C ASN A 146 3.06 12.09 21.32
N CYS A 147 3.01 13.00 20.34
CA CYS A 147 1.78 13.65 19.92
C CYS A 147 1.73 13.70 18.40
N VAL A 148 0.71 13.08 17.81
CA VAL A 148 0.41 13.21 16.38
C VAL A 148 -0.73 14.21 16.23
N VAL A 149 -0.43 15.32 15.56
CA VAL A 149 -1.40 16.38 15.30
C VAL A 149 -2.04 16.12 13.93
N ASN A 150 -3.31 15.75 13.93
CA ASN A 150 -4.03 15.38 12.71
C ASN A 150 -4.40 16.61 11.87
N GLY A 151 -4.26 16.49 10.55
CA GLY A 151 -4.84 17.40 9.57
C GLY A 151 -6.37 17.29 9.51
N LEU A 152 -6.99 18.15 8.71
CA LEU A 152 -8.43 18.17 8.53
C LEU A 152 -8.88 17.17 7.45
N LEU A 153 -10.05 16.56 7.66
CA LEU A 153 -10.76 15.91 6.56
C LEU A 153 -11.50 16.97 5.73
N LEU A 154 -11.17 17.01 4.45
CA LEU A 154 -11.78 17.86 3.43
C LEU A 154 -12.62 17.01 2.49
N ASP A 155 -13.59 17.62 1.83
CA ASP A 155 -14.31 16.93 0.74
C ASP A 155 -13.40 16.64 -0.46
N ALA A 156 -13.94 15.94 -1.46
CA ALA A 156 -13.19 15.54 -2.65
C ALA A 156 -12.63 16.73 -3.46
N ASN A 157 -13.20 17.94 -3.29
CA ASN A 157 -12.73 19.17 -3.93
C ASN A 157 -11.73 19.95 -3.07
N GLY A 158 -11.50 19.52 -1.83
CA GLY A 158 -10.64 20.20 -0.86
C GLY A 158 -11.35 21.29 -0.06
N GLU A 159 -12.68 21.30 -0.02
CA GLU A 159 -13.41 22.22 0.83
C GLU A 159 -13.65 21.64 2.23
N LYS A 160 -13.78 22.52 3.22
CA LYS A 160 -14.16 22.11 4.58
C LYS A 160 -15.56 21.49 4.56
N MET A 161 -15.67 20.30 5.13
CA MET A 161 -16.94 19.60 5.26
C MET A 161 -17.87 20.33 6.24
N SER A 162 -19.14 20.51 5.87
CA SER A 162 -20.17 20.99 6.80
C SER A 162 -21.54 20.37 6.52
N LYS A 163 -22.32 20.18 7.59
CA LYS A 163 -23.71 19.71 7.48
C LYS A 163 -24.56 20.66 6.62
N THR A 164 -24.31 21.96 6.70
CA THR A 164 -25.04 22.99 5.94
C THR A 164 -24.73 22.97 4.45
N ARG A 165 -23.52 22.57 4.04
CA ARG A 165 -23.12 22.43 2.64
C ARG A 165 -23.52 21.08 2.03
N GLY A 166 -23.88 20.10 2.85
CA GLY A 166 -24.25 18.75 2.40
C GLY A 166 -23.09 17.99 1.75
N ASN A 167 -21.85 18.44 1.93
CA ASN A 167 -20.64 17.85 1.31
C ASN A 167 -19.90 16.86 2.24
N ALA A 168 -20.41 16.65 3.46
CA ALA A 168 -19.85 15.71 4.42
C ALA A 168 -20.49 14.32 4.23
N PRO A 169 -19.75 13.28 3.77
CA PRO A 169 -20.28 11.93 3.74
C PRO A 169 -20.57 11.45 5.18
N ASN A 170 -21.69 10.77 5.37
CA ASN A 170 -22.01 10.16 6.65
C ASN A 170 -21.09 8.95 6.89
N PRO A 171 -20.23 8.96 7.93
CA PRO A 171 -19.25 7.89 8.14
C PRO A 171 -19.91 6.51 8.29
N PHE A 172 -21.09 6.43 8.91
CA PHE A 172 -21.78 5.16 9.11
C PHE A 172 -22.35 4.58 7.82
N GLU A 173 -22.78 5.44 6.89
CA GLU A 173 -23.24 4.99 5.56
C GLU A 173 -22.07 4.46 4.74
N VAL A 174 -20.93 5.16 4.78
CA VAL A 174 -19.70 4.70 4.09
C VAL A 174 -19.21 3.38 4.67
N ILE A 175 -19.19 3.23 6.00
CA ILE A 175 -18.81 1.97 6.66
C ILE A 175 -19.79 0.85 6.31
N LYS A 176 -21.09 1.14 6.24
CA LYS A 176 -22.10 0.15 5.85
C LYS A 176 -21.92 -0.32 4.40
N GLU A 177 -21.55 0.57 3.49
CA GLU A 177 -21.35 0.24 2.07
C GLU A 177 -20.01 -0.47 1.80
N HIS A 178 -18.91 0.02 2.39
CA HIS A 178 -17.55 -0.42 2.06
C HIS A 178 -16.86 -1.25 3.15
N GLY A 179 -17.40 -1.28 4.36
CA GLY A 179 -16.76 -1.87 5.54
C GLY A 179 -15.72 -0.94 6.17
N ALA A 180 -15.50 -1.12 7.49
CA ALA A 180 -14.61 -0.26 8.27
C ALA A 180 -13.16 -0.28 7.77
N ASP A 181 -12.62 -1.45 7.42
CA ASP A 181 -11.21 -1.59 7.06
C ASP A 181 -10.83 -0.87 5.76
N ARG A 182 -11.74 -0.80 4.79
CA ARG A 182 -11.47 -0.11 3.52
C ARG A 182 -11.32 1.39 3.78
N VAL A 183 -12.18 1.93 4.65
CA VAL A 183 -12.13 3.34 5.08
C VAL A 183 -10.89 3.62 5.91
N ARG A 184 -10.60 2.79 6.93
CA ARG A 184 -9.39 2.92 7.78
C ARG A 184 -8.13 2.88 6.93
N TRP A 185 -8.01 1.88 6.06
CA TRP A 185 -6.84 1.70 5.22
C TRP A 185 -6.68 2.86 4.24
N TYR A 186 -7.77 3.32 3.61
CA TYR A 186 -7.74 4.52 2.75
C TYR A 186 -7.25 5.75 3.50
N MET A 187 -7.79 6.03 4.69
CA MET A 187 -7.35 7.19 5.49
C MET A 187 -5.87 7.10 5.86
N MET A 188 -5.38 5.91 6.23
CA MET A 188 -3.98 5.71 6.62
C MET A 188 -3.02 5.76 5.42
N SER A 189 -3.35 5.12 4.30
CA SER A 189 -2.47 4.98 3.13
C SER A 189 -2.44 6.22 2.21
N ASN A 190 -3.51 7.00 2.17
CA ASN A 190 -3.65 8.08 1.20
C ASN A 190 -2.82 9.32 1.56
N SER A 191 -2.80 9.73 2.84
CA SER A 191 -2.10 10.91 3.32
C SER A 191 -1.49 10.67 4.70
N PRO A 192 -0.30 11.24 5.02
CA PRO A 192 0.18 11.29 6.40
C PRO A 192 -0.86 11.92 7.33
N PRO A 193 -0.97 11.46 8.59
CA PRO A 193 -2.00 11.96 9.52
C PRO A 193 -1.98 13.47 9.73
N TRP A 194 -0.81 14.11 9.68
CA TRP A 194 -0.62 15.56 9.88
C TRP A 194 -0.87 16.42 8.64
N GLU A 195 -1.25 15.81 7.52
CA GLU A 195 -1.67 16.52 6.31
C GLU A 195 -3.18 16.44 6.13
N ASP A 196 -3.77 17.47 5.51
CA ASP A 196 -5.20 17.46 5.19
C ASP A 196 -5.54 16.35 4.18
N LEU A 197 -6.55 15.55 4.50
CA LEU A 197 -7.02 14.46 3.66
C LEU A 197 -8.24 14.90 2.84
N LYS A 198 -8.12 14.91 1.52
CA LYS A 198 -9.26 15.05 0.60
C LYS A 198 -10.00 13.73 0.48
N PHE A 199 -11.04 13.54 1.29
CA PHE A 199 -11.76 12.30 1.37
C PHE A 199 -12.63 12.07 0.12
N SER A 200 -12.41 10.94 -0.55
CA SER A 200 -13.17 10.54 -1.73
C SER A 200 -13.55 9.06 -1.71
N LEU A 201 -14.82 8.77 -2.00
CA LEU A 201 -15.32 7.40 -2.15
C LEU A 201 -14.62 6.63 -3.29
N THR A 202 -14.13 7.35 -4.30
CA THR A 202 -13.34 6.73 -5.38
C THR A 202 -12.04 6.15 -4.83
N GLY A 203 -11.39 6.84 -3.89
CA GLY A 203 -10.17 6.35 -3.23
C GLY A 203 -10.45 5.12 -2.36
N VAL A 204 -11.57 5.10 -1.64
CA VAL A 204 -12.00 3.91 -0.86
C VAL A 204 -12.21 2.70 -1.79
N LYS A 205 -12.92 2.88 -2.91
CA LYS A 205 -13.14 1.82 -3.92
C LYS A 205 -11.84 1.36 -4.58
N GLU A 206 -10.87 2.25 -4.72
CA GLU A 206 -9.55 1.90 -5.25
C GLU A 206 -8.77 1.00 -4.31
N VAL A 207 -8.73 1.32 -3.01
CA VAL A 207 -8.14 0.48 -1.97
C VAL A 207 -8.84 -0.87 -1.88
N GLU A 208 -10.17 -0.87 -1.91
CA GLU A 208 -10.98 -2.10 -1.93
C GLU A 208 -10.57 -3.02 -3.09
N ARG A 209 -10.44 -2.48 -4.31
CA ARG A 209 -10.09 -3.27 -5.48
C ARG A 209 -8.62 -3.68 -5.51
N LYS A 210 -7.71 -2.74 -5.25
CA LYS A 210 -6.26 -2.92 -5.45
C LYS A 210 -5.58 -3.70 -4.33
N LEU A 211 -6.00 -3.53 -3.09
CA LEU A 211 -5.43 -4.24 -1.94
C LEU A 211 -6.29 -5.44 -1.55
N PHE A 212 -7.49 -5.19 -1.01
CA PHE A 212 -8.33 -6.24 -0.43
C PHE A 212 -8.83 -7.25 -1.47
N GLY A 213 -9.22 -6.78 -2.66
CA GLY A 213 -9.59 -7.63 -3.78
C GLY A 213 -8.42 -8.49 -4.26
N THR A 214 -7.23 -7.90 -4.36
CA THR A 214 -6.01 -8.62 -4.74
C THR A 214 -5.64 -9.71 -3.73
N LEU A 215 -5.62 -9.38 -2.43
CA LEU A 215 -5.32 -10.34 -1.37
C LEU A 215 -6.35 -11.47 -1.32
N THR A 216 -7.64 -11.15 -1.45
CA THR A 216 -8.71 -12.17 -1.49
C THR A 216 -8.52 -13.10 -2.68
N ASN A 217 -8.08 -12.59 -3.84
CA ASN A 217 -7.77 -13.41 -5.01
C ASN A 217 -6.51 -14.26 -4.80
N VAL A 218 -5.48 -13.75 -4.13
CA VAL A 218 -4.27 -14.51 -3.79
C VAL A 218 -4.61 -15.64 -2.81
N TYR A 219 -5.36 -15.35 -1.75
CA TYR A 219 -5.85 -16.35 -0.80
C TYR A 219 -6.74 -17.38 -1.50
N GLY A 220 -7.71 -16.95 -2.31
CA GLY A 220 -8.59 -17.87 -3.05
C GLY A 220 -7.82 -18.78 -4.00
N PHE A 221 -6.81 -18.25 -4.69
CA PHE A 221 -5.87 -19.06 -5.49
C PHE A 221 -5.16 -20.08 -4.61
N PHE A 222 -4.50 -19.64 -3.54
CA PHE A 222 -3.78 -20.51 -2.61
C PHE A 222 -4.68 -21.62 -2.07
N ALA A 223 -5.82 -21.27 -1.45
CA ALA A 223 -6.76 -22.21 -0.84
C ALA A 223 -7.30 -23.23 -1.85
N THR A 224 -7.60 -22.81 -3.09
CA THR A 224 -8.08 -23.73 -4.13
C THR A 224 -7.08 -24.85 -4.39
N TYR A 225 -5.82 -24.50 -4.64
CA TYR A 225 -4.80 -25.48 -4.99
C TYR A 225 -4.31 -26.26 -3.77
N ALA A 226 -4.13 -25.58 -2.63
CA ALA A 226 -3.77 -26.20 -1.35
C ALA A 226 -4.75 -27.31 -0.96
N ASN A 227 -6.05 -27.07 -1.10
CA ASN A 227 -7.08 -28.08 -0.81
C ASN A 227 -7.07 -29.26 -1.80
N ILE A 228 -6.75 -29.02 -3.09
CA ILE A 228 -6.64 -30.09 -4.09
C ILE A 228 -5.45 -31.01 -3.78
N ASP A 229 -4.34 -30.43 -3.36
CA ASP A 229 -3.11 -31.18 -3.09
C ASP A 229 -3.01 -31.71 -1.65
N GLY A 230 -3.87 -31.24 -0.75
CA GLY A 230 -3.88 -31.62 0.66
C GLY A 230 -2.79 -30.91 1.48
N PHE A 231 -2.44 -29.68 1.12
CA PHE A 231 -1.43 -28.88 1.83
C PHE A 231 -1.78 -28.67 3.30
N THR A 232 -0.82 -28.92 4.18
CA THR A 232 -0.89 -28.54 5.60
C THR A 232 0.37 -27.78 6.02
N SER A 233 0.23 -26.76 6.88
CA SER A 233 1.36 -25.98 7.40
C SER A 233 2.26 -26.78 8.37
N ALA A 234 1.78 -27.92 8.86
CA ALA A 234 2.51 -28.83 9.75
C ALA A 234 3.61 -29.63 9.02
N GLU A 235 3.51 -29.78 7.69
CA GLU A 235 4.53 -30.46 6.91
C GLU A 235 5.81 -29.63 6.80
N ALA A 236 6.96 -30.32 6.75
CA ALA A 236 8.25 -29.66 6.70
C ALA A 236 8.46 -28.97 5.35
N ALA A 237 8.66 -27.66 5.39
CA ALA A 237 8.99 -26.89 4.20
C ALA A 237 10.42 -27.19 3.73
N PRO A 238 10.67 -27.25 2.41
CA PRO A 238 12.03 -27.26 1.89
C PRO A 238 12.85 -26.07 2.41
N PRO A 239 14.15 -26.25 2.73
CA PRO A 239 15.02 -25.17 3.20
C PRO A 239 15.00 -23.99 2.24
N ILE A 240 14.93 -22.76 2.77
CA ILE A 240 14.81 -21.55 1.93
C ILE A 240 15.98 -21.44 0.94
N ALA A 241 17.20 -21.82 1.35
CA ALA A 241 18.38 -21.82 0.50
C ALA A 241 18.28 -22.76 -0.73
N GLU A 242 17.47 -23.82 -0.63
CA GLU A 242 17.23 -24.79 -1.70
C GLU A 242 16.03 -24.42 -2.57
N ARG A 243 15.27 -23.38 -2.20
CA ARG A 243 14.13 -22.92 -2.99
C ARG A 243 14.57 -22.13 -4.23
N PRO A 244 13.76 -22.16 -5.30
CA PRO A 244 13.96 -21.30 -6.46
C PRO A 244 14.17 -19.83 -6.12
N GLU A 245 14.85 -19.12 -7.01
CA GLU A 245 15.19 -17.71 -6.82
C GLU A 245 13.96 -16.82 -6.54
N LEU A 246 12.82 -17.08 -7.19
CA LEU A 246 11.58 -16.33 -6.95
C LEU A 246 11.05 -16.49 -5.52
N ASP A 247 11.18 -17.67 -4.92
CA ASP A 247 10.78 -17.90 -3.52
C ASP A 247 11.69 -17.15 -2.56
N ARG A 248 13.01 -17.28 -2.74
CA ARG A 248 14.01 -16.59 -1.92
C ARG A 248 13.83 -15.07 -2.01
N TRP A 249 13.57 -14.56 -3.21
CA TRP A 249 13.32 -13.14 -3.43
C TRP A 249 12.07 -12.65 -2.71
N VAL A 250 10.92 -13.31 -2.88
CA VAL A 250 9.67 -12.80 -2.27
C VAL A 250 9.73 -12.88 -0.75
N LEU A 251 10.43 -13.88 -0.18
CA LEU A 251 10.67 -13.98 1.26
C LEU A 251 11.63 -12.90 1.77
N SER A 252 12.72 -12.61 1.05
CA SER A 252 13.60 -11.46 1.35
C SER A 252 12.80 -10.16 1.34
N ARG A 253 12.02 -9.94 0.26
CA ARG A 253 11.19 -8.76 0.08
C ARG A 253 10.14 -8.62 1.18
N LEU A 254 9.59 -9.73 1.67
CA LEU A 254 8.68 -9.78 2.83
C LEU A 254 9.39 -9.28 4.09
N GLN A 255 10.60 -9.77 4.40
CA GLN A 255 11.36 -9.31 5.56
C GLN A 255 11.73 -7.82 5.48
N SER A 256 12.14 -7.35 4.30
CA SER A 256 12.37 -5.92 4.05
C SER A 256 11.10 -5.09 4.27
N THR A 257 9.93 -5.62 3.92
CA THR A 257 8.62 -4.99 4.17
C THR A 257 8.28 -4.96 5.66
N VAL A 258 8.47 -6.08 6.38
CA VAL A 258 8.26 -6.19 7.83
C VAL A 258 9.07 -5.14 8.55
N GLY A 259 10.39 -5.11 8.35
CA GLY A 259 11.25 -4.15 9.04
C GLY A 259 10.99 -2.70 8.65
N PHE A 260 10.53 -2.42 7.43
CA PHE A 260 10.14 -1.05 7.06
C PHE A 260 8.82 -0.64 7.73
N ALA A 261 7.82 -1.52 7.73
CA ALA A 261 6.52 -1.25 8.36
C ALA A 261 6.66 -1.09 9.89
N ASP A 262 7.45 -1.94 10.53
CA ASP A 262 7.74 -1.88 11.97
C ASP A 262 8.39 -0.54 12.37
N ARG A 263 9.46 -0.14 11.66
CA ARG A 263 10.08 1.18 11.87
C ARG A 263 9.12 2.32 11.62
N ALA A 264 8.34 2.26 10.53
CA ALA A 264 7.38 3.31 10.21
C ALA A 264 6.29 3.45 11.28
N LEU A 265 5.82 2.35 11.88
CA LEU A 265 4.86 2.40 12.99
C LEU A 265 5.50 2.90 14.29
N THR A 266 6.74 2.49 14.57
CA THR A 266 7.54 3.01 15.69
C THR A 266 7.72 4.53 15.59
N ASP A 267 7.90 5.05 14.38
CA ASP A 267 8.00 6.49 14.09
C ASP A 267 6.63 7.19 13.97
N TYR A 268 5.54 6.53 14.36
CA TYR A 268 4.15 7.03 14.25
C TYR A 268 3.74 7.46 12.83
N HIS A 269 4.27 6.80 11.79
CA HIS A 269 4.01 7.07 10.38
C HIS A 269 3.22 5.93 9.69
N PRO A 270 1.91 5.74 10.02
CA PRO A 270 1.10 4.62 9.52
C PRO A 270 0.96 4.59 8.00
N THR A 271 1.05 5.74 7.33
CA THR A 271 0.98 5.83 5.86
C THR A 271 2.11 5.11 5.15
N ARG A 272 3.33 5.22 5.67
CA ARG A 272 4.49 4.53 5.09
C ARG A 272 4.36 3.02 5.30
N ALA A 273 3.94 2.60 6.49
CA ALA A 273 3.68 1.20 6.78
C ALA A 273 2.61 0.60 5.84
N ALA A 274 1.46 1.27 5.70
CA ALA A 274 0.37 0.83 4.83
C ALA A 274 0.82 0.71 3.35
N ARG A 275 1.54 1.72 2.83
CA ARG A 275 2.03 1.69 1.44
C ARG A 275 3.06 0.58 1.20
N ALA A 276 3.95 0.32 2.16
CA ALA A 276 4.90 -0.78 2.04
C ALA A 276 4.19 -2.14 1.93
N VAL A 277 3.09 -2.33 2.68
CA VAL A 277 2.24 -3.52 2.56
C VAL A 277 1.55 -3.57 1.19
N GLU A 278 0.98 -2.46 0.70
CA GLU A 278 0.35 -2.41 -0.63
C GLU A 278 1.33 -2.79 -1.75
N GLU A 279 2.55 -2.24 -1.71
CA GLU A 279 3.60 -2.55 -2.68
C GLU A 279 3.98 -4.03 -2.63
N PHE A 280 4.12 -4.61 -1.44
CA PHE A 280 4.41 -6.03 -1.30
C PHE A 280 3.27 -6.92 -1.83
N VAL A 281 2.01 -6.55 -1.59
CA VAL A 281 0.86 -7.28 -2.14
C VAL A 281 0.87 -7.27 -3.67
N VAL A 282 1.27 -6.14 -4.27
CA VAL A 282 1.47 -6.05 -5.72
C VAL A 282 2.59 -6.99 -6.18
N ASP A 283 3.73 -7.00 -5.51
CA ASP A 283 4.85 -7.91 -5.82
C ASP A 283 4.43 -9.39 -5.70
N LEU A 284 3.72 -9.74 -4.62
CA LEU A 284 3.22 -11.09 -4.38
C LEU A 284 2.25 -11.54 -5.47
N SER A 285 1.26 -10.71 -5.81
CA SER A 285 0.21 -11.09 -6.76
C SER A 285 0.68 -11.01 -8.21
N ASN A 286 1.20 -9.84 -8.61
CA ASN A 286 1.48 -9.55 -10.01
C ASN A 286 2.82 -10.15 -10.45
N TRP A 287 3.79 -10.34 -9.57
CA TRP A 287 5.08 -10.91 -9.94
C TRP A 287 5.20 -12.37 -9.50
N TYR A 288 5.22 -12.62 -8.19
CA TYR A 288 5.50 -13.96 -7.67
C TYR A 288 4.44 -14.99 -8.08
N ILE A 289 3.16 -14.77 -7.71
CA ILE A 289 2.07 -15.72 -7.99
C ILE A 289 1.93 -15.89 -9.50
N ARG A 290 1.85 -14.79 -10.27
CA ARG A 290 1.67 -14.85 -11.73
C ARG A 290 2.69 -15.77 -12.40
N ARG A 291 3.96 -15.67 -12.00
CA ARG A 291 5.08 -16.44 -12.58
C ARG A 291 5.18 -17.85 -12.02
N SER A 292 4.74 -18.05 -10.77
CA SER A 292 4.79 -19.35 -10.09
C SER A 292 3.55 -20.20 -10.32
N ARG A 293 2.48 -19.70 -10.97
CA ARG A 293 1.20 -20.42 -11.16
C ARG A 293 1.35 -21.86 -11.65
N ARG A 294 2.27 -22.11 -12.58
CA ARG A 294 2.51 -23.44 -13.16
C ARG A 294 2.96 -24.46 -12.12
N ARG A 295 3.68 -24.03 -11.08
CA ARG A 295 4.18 -24.89 -9.99
C ARG A 295 3.03 -25.51 -9.19
N PHE A 296 1.90 -24.81 -9.08
CA PHE A 296 0.69 -25.29 -8.41
C PHE A 296 -0.12 -26.28 -9.24
N TRP A 297 0.12 -26.37 -10.57
CA TRP A 297 -0.65 -27.20 -11.49
C TRP A 297 -0.08 -28.61 -11.70
N SER A 298 1.18 -28.87 -11.30
CA SER A 298 1.81 -30.16 -11.59
C SER A 298 0.93 -31.30 -11.11
N ALA A 299 0.46 -32.11 -12.06
CA ALA A 299 -0.30 -33.31 -11.77
C ALA A 299 0.60 -34.23 -10.92
N LYS A 300 0.01 -34.95 -9.95
CA LYS A 300 0.65 -36.09 -9.27
C LYS A 300 1.22 -37.03 -10.34
N THR A 301 2.46 -36.83 -10.74
CA THR A 301 3.20 -37.83 -11.50
C THR A 301 3.52 -38.91 -10.48
N LYS A 302 3.34 -40.17 -10.87
CA LYS A 302 3.32 -41.35 -9.97
C LYS A 302 4.68 -41.67 -9.31
N SER A 303 5.57 -40.69 -9.17
CA SER A 303 6.85 -40.82 -8.49
C SER A 303 7.11 -39.54 -7.69
N PRO A 304 7.35 -39.63 -6.37
CA PRO A 304 7.80 -38.48 -5.58
C PRO A 304 9.17 -38.06 -6.13
N SER A 305 9.16 -37.02 -6.94
CA SER A 305 10.32 -36.48 -7.65
C SER A 305 10.53 -35.03 -7.22
N GLU A 306 11.65 -34.40 -7.61
CA GLU A 306 11.96 -32.99 -7.36
C GLU A 306 10.78 -32.03 -7.63
N SER A 307 9.85 -32.39 -8.52
CA SER A 307 8.61 -31.65 -8.79
C SER A 307 7.67 -31.51 -7.58
N ASP A 308 7.66 -32.44 -6.64
CA ASP A 308 6.84 -32.33 -5.43
C ASP A 308 7.48 -31.35 -4.44
N ALA A 309 8.81 -31.39 -4.28
CA ALA A 309 9.54 -30.46 -3.42
C ALA A 309 9.40 -29.01 -3.91
N ASP A 310 9.50 -28.78 -5.23
CA ASP A 310 9.31 -27.44 -5.80
C ASP A 310 7.88 -26.89 -5.57
N LYS A 311 6.86 -27.75 -5.75
CA LYS A 311 5.46 -27.39 -5.49
C LYS A 311 5.22 -27.07 -4.02
N TRP A 312 5.74 -27.89 -3.10
CA TRP A 312 5.66 -27.66 -1.67
C TRP A 312 6.38 -26.37 -1.24
N ALA A 313 7.56 -26.09 -1.80
CA ALA A 313 8.25 -24.82 -1.59
C ALA A 313 7.36 -23.63 -1.97
N ALA A 314 6.69 -23.70 -3.12
CA ALA A 314 5.79 -22.64 -3.58
C ALA A 314 4.61 -22.41 -2.62
N TYR A 315 3.99 -23.49 -2.12
CA TYR A 315 2.91 -23.39 -1.12
C TYR A 315 3.38 -22.76 0.17
N HIS A 316 4.48 -23.25 0.75
CA HIS A 316 5.02 -22.70 1.99
C HIS A 316 5.39 -21.23 1.84
N THR A 317 5.99 -20.84 0.71
CA THR A 317 6.29 -19.42 0.43
C THR A 317 5.03 -18.56 0.43
N VAL A 318 3.96 -18.96 -0.26
CA VAL A 318 2.70 -18.18 -0.28
C VAL A 318 2.03 -18.16 1.09
N TYR A 319 2.02 -19.30 1.79
CA TYR A 319 1.50 -19.41 3.15
C TYR A 319 2.22 -18.41 4.07
N THR A 320 3.55 -18.42 4.10
CA THR A 320 4.36 -17.48 4.90
C THR A 320 4.05 -16.02 4.55
N CYS A 321 3.96 -15.69 3.27
CA CYS A 321 3.61 -14.33 2.85
C CYS A 321 2.22 -13.90 3.34
N LEU A 322 1.19 -14.73 3.16
CA LEU A 322 -0.17 -14.42 3.60
C LEU A 322 -0.26 -14.35 5.13
N GLU A 323 0.40 -15.27 5.83
CA GLU A 323 0.45 -15.34 7.29
C GLU A 323 1.05 -14.06 7.88
N THR A 324 2.21 -13.65 7.37
CA THR A 324 2.91 -12.45 7.85
C THR A 324 2.15 -11.17 7.49
N LEU A 325 1.56 -11.10 6.28
CA LEU A 325 0.71 -9.98 5.89
C LEU A 325 -0.51 -9.83 6.79
N THR A 326 -1.12 -10.95 7.19
CA THR A 326 -2.27 -10.95 8.10
C THR A 326 -1.93 -10.24 9.41
N ARG A 327 -0.75 -10.52 9.99
CA ARG A 327 -0.31 -9.85 11.23
C ARG A 327 0.12 -8.40 10.99
N LEU A 328 0.82 -8.09 9.90
CA LEU A 328 1.20 -6.71 9.54
C LEU A 328 -0.01 -5.79 9.36
N MET A 329 -1.10 -6.31 8.79
CA MET A 329 -2.30 -5.53 8.50
C MET A 329 -3.20 -5.31 9.72
N ALA A 330 -3.09 -6.13 10.76
CA ALA A 330 -4.01 -6.14 11.90
C ALA A 330 -4.20 -4.77 12.60
N PRO A 331 -3.16 -3.92 12.78
CA PRO A 331 -3.34 -2.60 13.40
C PRO A 331 -4.21 -1.62 12.57
N ILE A 332 -4.25 -1.78 11.24
CA ILE A 332 -4.95 -0.85 10.33
C ILE A 332 -6.28 -1.44 9.83
N ALA A 333 -6.29 -2.72 9.47
CA ALA A 333 -7.44 -3.47 8.95
C ALA A 333 -7.75 -4.69 9.82
N PRO A 334 -8.29 -4.49 11.04
CA PRO A 334 -8.46 -5.56 12.02
C PRO A 334 -9.43 -6.65 11.56
N HIS A 335 -10.55 -6.31 10.91
CA HIS A 335 -11.57 -7.31 10.58
C HIS A 335 -11.15 -8.24 9.43
N TYR A 336 -10.47 -7.70 8.42
CA TYR A 336 -9.94 -8.46 7.30
C TYR A 336 -8.79 -9.35 7.75
N SER A 337 -7.91 -8.82 8.60
CA SER A 337 -6.81 -9.59 9.19
C SER A 337 -7.35 -10.74 10.04
N GLU A 338 -8.36 -10.48 10.87
CA GLU A 338 -9.02 -11.53 11.64
C GLU A 338 -9.65 -12.60 10.74
N TRP A 339 -10.41 -12.18 9.71
CA TRP A 339 -10.98 -13.14 8.74
C TRP A 339 -9.90 -14.00 8.09
N LEU A 340 -8.83 -13.41 7.55
CA LEU A 340 -7.78 -14.17 6.89
C LEU A 340 -7.05 -15.09 7.87
N TYR A 341 -6.83 -14.64 9.11
CA TYR A 341 -6.23 -15.44 10.18
C TYR A 341 -7.06 -16.68 10.50
N GLN A 342 -8.38 -16.52 10.67
CA GLN A 342 -9.31 -17.62 10.95
C GLN A 342 -9.40 -18.60 9.77
N GLN A 343 -9.19 -18.13 8.54
CA GLN A 343 -9.22 -19.00 7.37
C GLN A 343 -7.91 -19.77 7.15
N LEU A 344 -6.76 -19.15 7.45
CA LEU A 344 -5.45 -19.64 7.04
C LEU A 344 -4.63 -20.24 8.20
N ILE A 345 -4.72 -19.65 9.39
CA ILE A 345 -3.71 -19.83 10.45
C ILE A 345 -4.28 -20.59 11.65
N ILE A 346 -5.55 -20.38 12.01
CA ILE A 346 -6.13 -20.87 13.29
C ILE A 346 -5.93 -22.37 13.57
N ASN A 347 -5.83 -23.20 12.52
CA ASN A 347 -5.64 -24.64 12.64
C ASN A 347 -4.16 -25.06 12.60
N SER A 348 -3.22 -24.12 12.63
CA SER A 348 -1.78 -24.36 12.63
C SER A 348 -1.25 -24.50 14.05
N ASP A 349 -0.17 -25.26 14.23
CA ASP A 349 0.45 -25.43 15.54
C ASP A 349 0.92 -24.08 16.12
N GLY A 350 0.56 -23.83 17.38
CA GLY A 350 0.92 -22.60 18.10
C GLY A 350 0.06 -21.37 17.75
N ALA A 351 -0.97 -21.52 16.93
CA ALA A 351 -1.92 -20.45 16.66
C ALA A 351 -2.68 -20.05 17.94
N VAL A 352 -2.81 -18.74 18.16
CA VAL A 352 -3.70 -18.14 19.19
C VAL A 352 -5.09 -17.91 18.62
N GLU A 353 -6.07 -17.64 19.47
CA GLU A 353 -7.50 -17.56 19.11
C GLU A 353 -7.85 -16.46 18.10
N SER A 354 -7.05 -15.39 18.02
CA SER A 354 -7.27 -14.24 17.15
C SER A 354 -5.93 -13.64 16.73
N VAL A 355 -5.87 -13.01 15.54
CA VAL A 355 -4.67 -12.26 15.10
C VAL A 355 -4.29 -11.16 16.09
N HIS A 356 -5.26 -10.63 16.83
CA HIS A 356 -5.05 -9.56 17.82
C HIS A 356 -4.38 -10.03 19.11
N LEU A 357 -4.22 -11.35 19.28
CA LEU A 357 -3.43 -11.97 20.34
C LEU A 357 -2.06 -12.44 19.82
N ALA A 358 -1.83 -12.36 18.50
CA ALA A 358 -0.59 -12.82 17.89
C ALA A 358 0.51 -11.74 18.00
N ILE A 359 1.76 -12.19 18.06
CA ILE A 359 2.92 -11.30 18.10
C ILE A 359 3.11 -10.65 16.73
N PHE A 360 3.30 -9.32 16.74
CA PHE A 360 3.62 -8.55 15.54
C PHE A 360 4.90 -9.11 14.89
N PRO A 361 4.95 -9.26 13.55
CA PRO A 361 6.06 -9.95 12.92
C PRO A 361 7.35 -9.14 13.04
N GLU A 362 8.44 -9.84 13.35
CA GLU A 362 9.78 -9.29 13.42
C GLU A 362 10.56 -9.63 12.15
N LYS A 363 11.44 -8.72 11.74
CA LYS A 363 12.30 -8.92 10.57
C LYS A 363 13.37 -9.97 10.86
N ASP A 364 13.44 -11.02 10.05
CA ASP A 364 14.56 -11.96 10.04
C ASP A 364 15.65 -11.49 9.08
N GLU A 365 16.75 -10.95 9.63
CA GLU A 365 17.90 -10.49 8.86
C GLU A 365 18.57 -11.60 8.03
N ASN A 366 18.46 -12.87 8.42
CA ASN A 366 19.10 -13.98 7.71
C ASN A 366 18.43 -14.32 6.38
N LEU A 367 17.18 -13.87 6.19
CA LEU A 367 16.43 -14.10 4.95
C LEU A 367 16.52 -12.92 3.99
N VAL A 368 17.18 -11.82 4.38
CA VAL A 368 17.34 -10.63 3.54
C VAL A 368 18.53 -10.81 2.59
N ASP A 369 18.24 -10.79 1.30
CA ASP A 369 19.21 -10.72 0.21
C ASP A 369 18.97 -9.45 -0.61
N ALA A 370 19.60 -8.34 -0.18
CA ALA A 370 19.48 -7.04 -0.83
C ALA A 370 19.98 -7.06 -2.29
N SER A 371 20.94 -7.93 -2.61
CA SER A 371 21.47 -8.08 -3.97
C SER A 371 20.41 -8.72 -4.87
N LEU A 372 19.74 -9.77 -4.39
CA LEU A 372 18.63 -10.42 -5.09
C LEU A 372 17.43 -9.48 -5.27
N GLU A 373 17.06 -8.73 -4.23
CA GLU A 373 16.00 -7.71 -4.34
C GLU A 373 16.31 -6.67 -5.42
N THR A 374 17.56 -6.18 -5.47
CA THR A 374 18.01 -5.22 -6.49
C THR A 374 17.93 -5.82 -7.89
N ARG A 375 18.43 -7.05 -8.10
CA ARG A 375 18.34 -7.73 -9.40
C ARG A 375 16.89 -7.97 -9.83
N MET A 376 16.02 -8.37 -8.91
CA MET A 376 14.60 -8.58 -9.25
C MET A 376 13.90 -7.26 -9.58
N LYS A 377 14.23 -6.17 -8.88
CA LYS A 377 13.69 -4.85 -9.20
C LYS A 377 14.11 -4.43 -10.61
N LEU A 378 15.36 -4.70 -10.99
CA LEU A 378 15.82 -4.50 -12.36
C LEU A 378 15.00 -5.33 -13.35
N ALA A 379 14.77 -6.61 -13.07
CA ALA A 379 13.96 -7.48 -13.93
C ALA A 379 12.55 -6.90 -14.14
N GLN A 380 11.91 -6.42 -13.08
CA GLN A 380 10.60 -5.76 -13.15
C GLN A 380 10.63 -4.50 -14.03
N VAL A 381 11.66 -3.65 -13.90
CA VAL A 381 11.80 -2.42 -14.70
C VAL A 381 12.03 -2.74 -16.17
N VAL A 382 12.98 -3.63 -16.48
CA VAL A 382 13.24 -4.06 -17.87
C VAL A 382 11.99 -4.65 -18.50
N SER A 383 11.28 -5.52 -17.77
CA SER A 383 10.02 -6.07 -18.25
C SER A 383 8.94 -5.01 -18.48
N SER A 384 8.80 -4.02 -17.58
CA SER A 384 7.87 -2.90 -17.74
C SER A 384 8.14 -2.14 -19.04
N ILE A 385 9.41 -1.81 -19.31
CA ILE A 385 9.83 -1.11 -20.53
C ILE A 385 9.44 -1.93 -21.77
N VAL A 386 9.80 -3.21 -21.82
CA VAL A 386 9.48 -4.08 -22.98
C VAL A 386 7.96 -4.19 -23.16
N LEU A 387 7.18 -4.38 -22.10
CA LEU A 387 5.72 -4.42 -22.17
C LEU A 387 5.14 -3.10 -22.70
N GLY A 388 5.72 -1.95 -22.33
CA GLY A 388 5.40 -0.65 -22.91
C GLY A 388 5.67 -0.59 -24.42
N LEU A 389 6.84 -1.07 -24.86
CA LEU A 389 7.20 -1.15 -26.28
C LEU A 389 6.29 -2.09 -27.06
N ARG A 390 5.89 -3.22 -26.46
CA ARG A 390 4.90 -4.14 -27.03
C ARG A 390 3.55 -3.47 -27.26
N ASN A 391 3.07 -2.71 -26.28
CA ASN A 391 1.83 -1.95 -26.40
C ASN A 391 1.92 -0.90 -27.53
N GLN A 392 3.04 -0.19 -27.65
CA GLN A 392 3.29 0.75 -28.75
C GLN A 392 3.29 0.04 -30.11
N ALA A 393 3.90 -1.14 -30.21
CA ALA A 393 3.87 -1.99 -31.41
C ALA A 393 2.51 -2.67 -31.67
N LYS A 394 1.55 -2.55 -30.75
CA LYS A 394 0.27 -3.30 -30.74
C LYS A 394 0.46 -4.82 -30.78
N LEU A 395 1.55 -5.31 -30.17
CA LEU A 395 1.86 -6.73 -30.05
C LEU A 395 1.35 -7.28 -28.72
N ASN A 396 0.26 -8.06 -28.77
CA ASN A 396 -0.27 -8.78 -27.61
C ASN A 396 0.82 -9.65 -26.96
N ILE A 397 0.91 -9.68 -25.62
CA ILE A 397 1.91 -10.46 -24.86
C ILE A 397 2.00 -11.94 -25.26
N ARG A 398 0.89 -12.57 -25.70
CA ARG A 398 0.89 -13.97 -26.14
C ARG A 398 1.66 -14.20 -27.44
N GLN A 399 1.82 -13.17 -28.27
CA GLN A 399 2.65 -13.19 -29.48
C GLN A 399 4.13 -13.10 -29.08
N PRO A 400 4.94 -14.17 -29.16
CA PRO A 400 6.35 -14.05 -28.81
C PRO A 400 7.06 -13.07 -29.75
N VAL A 401 8.04 -12.36 -29.20
CA VAL A 401 8.99 -11.55 -29.97
C VAL A 401 10.34 -12.26 -30.03
N GLY A 402 11.11 -11.99 -31.07
CA GLY A 402 12.41 -12.66 -31.27
C GLY A 402 13.37 -12.33 -30.14
N ARG A 403 13.66 -11.04 -29.95
CA ARG A 403 14.75 -10.61 -29.07
C ARG A 403 14.49 -9.28 -28.41
N VAL A 404 15.13 -9.11 -27.26
CA VAL A 404 15.21 -7.89 -26.49
C VAL A 404 16.68 -7.52 -26.35
N LEU A 405 17.01 -6.25 -26.52
CA LEU A 405 18.35 -5.73 -26.26
C LEU A 405 18.34 -4.93 -24.97
N VAL A 406 19.27 -5.20 -24.08
CA VAL A 406 19.50 -4.35 -22.90
C VAL A 406 20.78 -3.59 -23.13
N VAL A 407 20.69 -2.27 -23.06
CA VAL A 407 21.87 -1.41 -23.13
C VAL A 407 22.63 -1.54 -21.81
N VAL A 408 23.90 -1.90 -21.90
CA VAL A 408 24.79 -1.96 -20.74
C VAL A 408 25.61 -0.69 -20.62
N ASP A 409 25.64 -0.12 -19.41
CA ASP A 409 26.38 1.07 -19.03
C ASP A 409 26.71 1.05 -17.53
N ASN A 410 27.20 2.15 -16.97
CA ASN A 410 27.56 2.25 -15.55
C ASN A 410 26.37 2.03 -14.59
N ASN A 411 25.13 2.21 -15.04
CA ASN A 411 23.92 2.01 -14.25
C ASN A 411 23.29 0.63 -14.46
N CYS A 412 23.69 -0.09 -15.52
CA CYS A 412 23.13 -1.39 -15.90
C CYS A 412 24.24 -2.28 -16.47
N THR A 413 24.81 -3.16 -15.65
CA THR A 413 25.86 -4.09 -16.12
C THR A 413 25.27 -5.44 -16.50
N GLU A 414 25.95 -6.17 -17.38
CA GLU A 414 25.54 -7.52 -17.78
C GLU A 414 25.43 -8.46 -16.56
N ASP A 415 26.38 -8.40 -15.63
CA ASP A 415 26.39 -9.21 -14.41
C ASP A 415 25.16 -9.00 -13.51
N MET A 416 24.51 -7.83 -13.59
CA MET A 416 23.28 -7.55 -12.86
C MET A 416 22.05 -8.17 -13.55
N VAL A 417 22.03 -8.19 -14.88
CA VAL A 417 20.86 -8.61 -15.67
C VAL A 417 20.90 -10.08 -16.03
N ALA A 418 22.07 -10.64 -16.31
CA ALA A 418 22.24 -12.03 -16.73
C ALA A 418 21.61 -13.05 -15.78
N PRO A 419 21.74 -12.93 -14.43
CA PRO A 419 21.08 -13.86 -13.51
C PRO A 419 19.55 -13.86 -13.61
N VAL A 420 18.96 -12.70 -13.90
CA VAL A 420 17.50 -12.52 -13.99
C VAL A 420 16.97 -12.50 -15.43
N ALA A 421 17.83 -12.71 -16.42
CA ALA A 421 17.44 -12.78 -17.83
C ALA A 421 16.34 -13.82 -18.11
N PRO A 422 16.37 -15.05 -17.56
CA PRO A 422 15.29 -16.02 -17.76
C PRO A 422 13.95 -15.50 -17.25
N ILE A 423 13.97 -14.73 -16.16
CA ILE A 423 12.76 -14.12 -15.58
C ILE A 423 12.20 -13.06 -16.54
N ILE A 424 13.07 -12.18 -17.04
CA ILE A 424 12.68 -11.14 -17.99
C ILE A 424 12.08 -11.76 -19.26
N LEU A 425 12.76 -12.76 -19.84
CA LEU A 425 12.35 -13.40 -21.10
C LEU A 425 10.98 -14.05 -21.01
N ASP A 426 10.72 -14.78 -19.93
CA ASP A 426 9.43 -15.41 -19.68
C ASP A 426 8.34 -14.35 -19.40
N GLU A 427 8.67 -13.25 -18.71
CA GLU A 427 7.71 -12.16 -18.47
C GLU A 427 7.23 -11.49 -19.76
N VAL A 428 8.18 -11.14 -20.62
CA VAL A 428 7.93 -10.32 -21.81
C VAL A 428 7.65 -11.18 -23.05
N ASN A 429 7.72 -12.50 -22.88
CA ASN A 429 7.60 -13.50 -23.92
C ASN A 429 8.53 -13.23 -25.11
N ALA A 430 9.83 -13.13 -24.82
CA ALA A 430 10.89 -12.99 -25.80
C ALA A 430 11.77 -14.26 -25.85
N LYS A 431 12.40 -14.54 -26.99
CA LYS A 431 13.24 -15.74 -27.15
C LYS A 431 14.67 -15.55 -26.64
N SER A 432 15.23 -14.37 -26.80
CA SER A 432 16.58 -14.06 -26.32
C SER A 432 16.71 -12.63 -25.82
N ILE A 433 17.69 -12.45 -24.94
CA ILE A 433 18.18 -11.15 -24.50
C ILE A 433 19.61 -11.01 -25.04
N GLU A 434 19.95 -9.87 -25.61
CA GLU A 434 21.32 -9.58 -26.01
C GLU A 434 21.76 -8.27 -25.33
N TYR A 435 23.03 -8.21 -24.94
CA TYR A 435 23.60 -7.05 -24.27
C TYR A 435 24.35 -6.19 -25.29
N VAL A 436 24.08 -4.89 -25.29
CA VAL A 436 24.71 -3.96 -26.24
C VAL A 436 25.32 -2.80 -25.48
N ASP A 437 26.56 -2.47 -25.80
CA ASP A 437 27.20 -1.27 -25.26
C ASP A 437 26.44 -0.01 -25.72
N ALA A 438 26.38 1.01 -24.87
CA ALA A 438 25.81 2.32 -25.21
C ALA A 438 26.46 2.95 -26.47
N SER A 439 27.69 2.56 -26.82
CA SER A 439 28.39 3.01 -28.02
C SER A 439 27.91 2.34 -29.33
N ASN A 440 27.02 1.34 -29.25
CA ASN A 440 26.63 0.55 -30.42
C ASN A 440 25.52 1.23 -31.24
N ASN A 441 25.60 1.16 -32.58
CA ASN A 441 24.75 1.92 -33.55
C ASN A 441 23.24 1.62 -33.54
N ILE A 442 22.74 0.86 -32.56
CA ILE A 442 21.34 0.43 -32.44
C ILE A 442 20.46 1.50 -31.78
N VAL A 443 21.09 2.39 -31.02
CA VAL A 443 20.43 3.38 -30.17
C VAL A 443 20.94 4.77 -30.57
N TRP A 444 20.09 5.60 -31.18
CA TRP A 444 20.49 6.97 -31.56
C TRP A 444 19.86 7.95 -30.57
N ARG A 445 20.69 8.74 -29.90
CA ARG A 445 20.21 9.86 -29.09
C ARG A 445 19.98 11.06 -30.02
N LYS A 446 18.79 11.64 -29.97
CA LYS A 446 18.45 12.91 -30.62
C LYS A 446 17.95 13.88 -29.57
N ALA A 447 18.38 15.14 -29.65
CA ALA A 447 17.79 16.17 -28.82
C ALA A 447 16.50 16.72 -29.44
N ARG A 448 15.45 16.84 -28.62
CA ARG A 448 14.27 17.64 -28.91
C ARG A 448 14.31 18.92 -28.08
N PRO A 449 14.05 20.09 -28.69
CA PRO A 449 14.00 21.34 -27.94
C PRO A 449 12.77 21.39 -27.03
N ASN A 450 12.96 21.74 -25.76
CA ASN A 450 11.88 22.12 -24.86
C ASN A 450 11.44 23.56 -25.18
N PHE A 451 10.46 23.70 -26.07
CA PHE A 451 9.97 25.00 -26.55
C PHE A 451 9.52 25.93 -25.41
N ARG A 452 9.03 25.38 -24.29
CA ARG A 452 8.54 26.17 -23.15
C ARG A 452 9.68 26.87 -22.41
N GLN A 453 10.81 26.18 -22.21
CA GLN A 453 11.98 26.75 -21.54
C GLN A 453 12.80 27.61 -22.50
N LEU A 454 13.07 27.09 -23.70
CA LEU A 454 13.89 27.77 -24.69
C LEU A 454 13.24 29.01 -25.28
N GLY A 455 11.90 29.06 -25.39
CA GLY A 455 11.20 30.15 -26.07
C GLY A 455 11.49 31.54 -25.51
N ARG A 456 11.67 31.66 -24.18
CA ARG A 456 11.98 32.94 -23.50
C ARG A 456 13.39 33.45 -23.80
N ARG A 457 14.34 32.54 -24.02
CA ARG A 457 15.77 32.85 -24.18
C ARG A 457 16.19 32.89 -25.65
N ALA A 458 15.64 32.01 -26.47
CA ALA A 458 15.91 31.93 -27.90
C ALA A 458 15.13 32.98 -28.71
N GLY A 459 13.95 33.42 -28.26
CA GLY A 459 13.15 34.48 -28.89
C GLY A 459 12.98 34.29 -30.41
N ARG A 460 13.30 35.34 -31.18
CA ARG A 460 13.24 35.33 -32.65
C ARG A 460 14.19 34.31 -33.32
N HIS A 461 15.19 33.82 -32.60
CA HIS A 461 16.16 32.83 -33.09
C HIS A 461 15.70 31.39 -32.86
N MET A 462 14.51 31.16 -32.27
CA MET A 462 14.00 29.81 -31.96
C MET A 462 14.03 28.81 -33.14
N PRO A 463 13.68 29.18 -34.38
CA PRO A 463 13.80 28.26 -35.52
C PRO A 463 15.25 27.81 -35.78
N LYS A 464 16.23 28.70 -35.55
CA LYS A 464 17.66 28.42 -35.72
C LYS A 464 18.21 27.59 -34.55
N VAL A 465 17.79 27.93 -33.32
CA VAL A 465 18.08 27.15 -32.11
C VAL A 465 17.56 25.72 -32.23
N LYS A 466 16.33 25.53 -32.71
CA LYS A 466 15.78 24.20 -33.02
C LYS A 466 16.67 23.44 -34.00
N LYS A 467 17.14 24.08 -35.08
CA LYS A 467 17.99 23.43 -36.07
C LYS A 467 19.34 23.02 -35.47
N ALA A 468 19.96 23.87 -34.65
CA ALA A 468 21.21 23.54 -33.96
C ALA A 468 21.03 22.39 -32.95
N ILE A 469 19.95 22.40 -32.17
CA ILE A 469 19.62 21.32 -31.23
C ILE A 469 19.41 19.99 -31.96
N LEU A 470 18.69 19.98 -33.09
CA LEU A 470 18.48 18.78 -33.89
C LEU A 470 19.74 18.25 -34.59
N ALA A 471 20.80 19.06 -34.65
CA ALA A 471 22.08 18.71 -35.27
C ALA A 471 23.15 18.28 -34.26
N LEU A 472 22.84 18.28 -32.95
CA LEU A 472 23.76 17.84 -31.91
C LEU A 472 24.17 16.38 -32.10
N GLU A 473 25.47 16.12 -31.97
CA GLU A 473 26.05 14.78 -32.08
C GLU A 473 26.05 14.04 -30.73
N ALA A 474 26.18 12.71 -30.75
CA ALA A 474 26.09 11.86 -29.56
C ALA A 474 27.02 12.32 -28.41
N LYS A 475 28.24 12.73 -28.74
CA LYS A 475 29.24 13.22 -27.77
C LYS A 475 28.81 14.51 -27.08
N GLU A 476 28.06 15.37 -27.76
CA GLU A 476 27.55 16.62 -27.18
C GLU A 476 26.36 16.33 -26.25
N LEU A 477 25.51 15.39 -26.64
CA LEU A 477 24.39 14.93 -25.82
C LEU A 477 24.84 14.23 -24.53
N GLU A 478 25.95 13.48 -24.57
CA GLU A 478 26.56 12.88 -23.38
C GLU A 478 27.07 13.93 -22.40
N LYS A 479 27.76 14.96 -22.89
CA LYS A 479 28.22 16.08 -22.06
C LYS A 479 27.06 16.78 -21.36
N TYR A 480 26.01 17.08 -22.11
CA TYR A 480 24.82 17.70 -21.53
C TYR A 480 24.13 16.79 -20.50
N ALA A 481 24.04 15.48 -20.76
CA ALA A 481 23.48 14.51 -19.81
C ALA A 481 24.33 14.37 -18.53
N ALA A 482 25.65 14.55 -18.62
CA ALA A 482 26.57 14.57 -17.48
C ALA A 482 26.56 15.89 -16.70
N GLY A 483 25.74 16.88 -17.10
CA GLY A 483 25.65 18.19 -16.47
C GLY A 483 26.77 19.16 -16.88
N GLU A 484 27.55 18.84 -17.92
CA GLU A 484 28.55 19.75 -18.47
C GLU A 484 27.90 20.87 -19.29
N SER A 485 28.56 22.04 -19.35
CA SER A 485 28.10 23.18 -20.14
C SER A 485 28.18 22.87 -21.64
N LEU A 486 27.04 22.98 -22.35
CA LEU A 486 26.96 22.83 -23.80
C LEU A 486 26.41 24.11 -24.44
N THR A 487 27.22 24.79 -25.25
CA THR A 487 26.84 26.00 -25.97
C THR A 487 26.55 25.70 -27.43
N ILE A 488 25.37 26.10 -27.91
CA ILE A 488 25.03 26.04 -29.34
C ILE A 488 25.18 27.41 -29.99
N THR A 489 25.82 27.44 -31.16
CA THR A 489 26.07 28.67 -31.93
C THR A 489 25.57 28.55 -33.37
N GLY A 490 25.03 29.62 -33.95
CA GLY A 490 24.69 29.69 -35.37
C GLY A 490 24.17 31.08 -35.79
N ASP A 491 24.32 31.47 -37.06
CA ASP A 491 23.85 32.74 -37.69
C ASP A 491 23.27 33.82 -36.75
N GLY A 492 24.15 34.43 -35.94
CA GLY A 492 23.85 35.56 -35.06
C GLY A 492 23.22 35.23 -33.70
N PHE A 493 23.31 34.00 -33.22
CA PHE A 493 22.96 33.63 -31.84
C PHE A 493 24.03 32.73 -31.19
N GLN A 494 24.15 32.84 -29.88
CA GLN A 494 24.88 31.95 -29.00
C GLN A 494 23.97 31.67 -27.80
N LEU A 495 23.78 30.40 -27.46
CA LEU A 495 22.90 30.01 -26.36
C LEU A 495 23.53 28.85 -25.59
N ASP A 496 23.74 29.05 -24.29
CA ASP A 496 24.17 27.99 -23.38
C ASP A 496 22.95 27.15 -22.99
N LEU A 497 22.99 25.85 -23.22
CA LEU A 497 21.90 24.95 -22.83
C LEU A 497 21.94 24.72 -21.31
N GLN A 498 20.82 24.98 -20.66
CA GLN A 498 20.59 24.72 -19.24
C GLN A 498 19.83 23.41 -19.03
N PRO A 499 19.93 22.79 -17.83
CA PRO A 499 19.17 21.58 -17.52
C PRO A 499 17.67 21.77 -17.78
N GLY A 500 17.14 20.93 -18.68
CA GLY A 500 15.72 20.97 -19.10
C GLY A 500 15.45 21.72 -20.40
N ASP A 501 16.44 22.39 -21.00
CA ASP A 501 16.29 23.06 -22.31
C ASP A 501 16.13 22.08 -23.46
N ILE A 502 16.82 20.93 -23.40
CA ILE A 502 16.67 19.84 -24.36
C ILE A 502 16.22 18.56 -23.67
N GLU A 503 15.33 17.85 -24.35
CA GLU A 503 14.91 16.49 -24.02
C GLU A 503 15.69 15.54 -24.92
N ILE A 504 16.51 14.67 -24.34
CA ILE A 504 17.23 13.64 -25.09
C ILE A 504 16.24 12.49 -25.32
N VAL A 505 15.92 12.23 -26.59
CA VAL A 505 15.03 11.15 -27.02
C VAL A 505 15.85 10.12 -27.74
N THR A 506 15.58 8.86 -27.43
CA THR A 506 16.25 7.73 -28.04
C THR A 506 15.39 7.17 -29.18
N GLU A 507 15.94 7.12 -30.40
CA GLU A 507 15.28 6.51 -31.57
C GLU A 507 16.02 5.21 -31.96
N GLY A 508 15.24 4.15 -32.22
CA GLY A 508 15.76 2.87 -32.69
C GLY A 508 15.88 2.80 -34.21
N ILE A 509 16.69 1.85 -34.70
CA ILE A 509 16.75 1.49 -36.12
C ILE A 509 15.38 0.92 -36.57
N LYS A 510 15.03 1.07 -37.85
CA LYS A 510 13.86 0.43 -38.47
C LYS A 510 13.77 -1.07 -38.10
N GLY A 511 12.64 -1.48 -37.51
CA GLY A 511 12.42 -2.84 -37.00
C GLY A 511 12.55 -2.96 -35.47
N TRP A 512 13.08 -1.93 -34.80
CA TRP A 512 13.24 -1.88 -33.36
C TRP A 512 12.42 -0.75 -32.74
N LEU A 513 11.89 -1.00 -31.56
CA LEU A 513 11.40 0.04 -30.66
C LEU A 513 12.32 0.13 -29.45
N VAL A 514 12.61 1.35 -29.02
CA VAL A 514 13.49 1.61 -27.86
C VAL A 514 12.70 2.35 -26.80
N GLY A 515 12.87 1.93 -25.55
CA GLY A 515 12.26 2.54 -24.38
C GLY A 515 13.30 2.77 -23.30
N GLN A 516 13.02 3.75 -22.44
CA GLN A 516 13.90 4.10 -21.33
C GLN A 516 13.06 4.41 -20.09
N GLU A 517 13.41 3.81 -18.96
CA GLU A 517 12.78 4.05 -17.67
C GLU A 517 13.81 3.82 -16.55
N GLY A 518 13.84 4.70 -15.55
CA GLY A 518 14.71 4.52 -14.38
C GLY A 518 16.21 4.43 -14.69
N GLY A 519 16.68 5.02 -15.80
CA GLY A 519 18.07 4.93 -16.25
C GLY A 519 18.37 3.70 -17.13
N PHE A 520 17.45 2.75 -17.26
CA PHE A 520 17.62 1.57 -18.10
C PHE A 520 17.13 1.83 -19.52
N THR A 521 17.93 1.45 -20.52
CA THR A 521 17.52 1.53 -21.94
C THR A 521 17.38 0.13 -22.51
N VAL A 522 16.22 -0.14 -23.12
CA VAL A 522 15.87 -1.45 -23.66
C VAL A 522 15.30 -1.29 -25.06
N ALA A 523 15.70 -2.17 -25.98
CA ALA A 523 15.13 -2.25 -27.31
C ALA A 523 14.41 -3.58 -27.54
N MET A 524 13.35 -3.59 -28.33
CA MET A 524 12.59 -4.78 -28.68
C MET A 524 12.48 -4.95 -30.19
N ASP A 525 12.78 -6.16 -30.68
CA ASP A 525 12.62 -6.52 -32.08
C ASP A 525 11.14 -6.73 -32.40
N THR A 526 10.62 -5.97 -33.37
CA THR A 526 9.23 -6.02 -33.79
C THR A 526 8.98 -6.99 -34.95
N VAL A 527 10.03 -7.59 -35.51
CA VAL A 527 9.91 -8.53 -36.62
C VAL A 527 9.34 -9.86 -36.12
N ILE A 528 8.18 -10.24 -36.64
CA ILE A 528 7.51 -11.51 -36.34
C ILE A 528 7.75 -12.49 -37.48
N THR A 529 8.55 -13.53 -37.20
CA THR A 529 8.77 -14.65 -38.13
C THR A 529 7.53 -15.55 -38.19
N GLU A 530 7.43 -16.40 -39.22
CA GLU A 530 6.32 -17.36 -39.34
C GLU A 530 6.22 -18.30 -38.12
N GLU A 531 7.36 -18.73 -37.58
CA GLU A 531 7.40 -19.57 -36.38
C GLU A 531 6.85 -18.83 -35.15
N LEU A 532 7.28 -17.58 -34.93
CA LEU A 532 6.77 -16.76 -33.84
C LEU A 532 5.27 -16.49 -33.99
N LEU A 533 4.79 -16.25 -35.22
CA LEU A 533 3.36 -16.07 -35.50
C LEU A 533 2.57 -17.32 -35.10
N HIS A 534 3.02 -18.52 -35.50
CA HIS A 534 2.34 -19.78 -35.15
C HIS A 534 2.30 -20.00 -33.63
N GLU A 535 3.40 -19.73 -32.91
CA GLU A 535 3.39 -19.80 -31.45
C GLU A 535 2.40 -18.83 -30.80
N GLY A 536 2.33 -17.59 -31.32
CA GLY A 536 1.40 -16.58 -30.82
C GLY A 536 -0.06 -16.99 -31.01
N LEU A 537 -0.38 -17.52 -32.19
CA LEU A 537 -1.68 -18.07 -32.52
C LEU A 537 -2.07 -19.22 -31.58
N VAL A 538 -1.15 -20.15 -31.31
CA VAL A 538 -1.40 -21.29 -30.41
C VAL A 538 -1.64 -20.85 -28.97
N ARG A 539 -0.86 -19.89 -28.45
CA ARG A 539 -1.06 -19.37 -27.09
C ARG A 539 -2.39 -18.63 -26.95
N GLU A 540 -2.82 -17.92 -28.00
CA GLU A 540 -4.15 -17.31 -28.02
C GLU A 540 -5.24 -18.38 -28.05
N SER A 541 -5.08 -19.46 -28.83
CA SER A 541 -6.01 -20.61 -28.84
C SER A 541 -6.13 -21.27 -27.46
N ILE A 542 -5.01 -21.53 -26.79
CA ILE A 542 -4.99 -22.08 -25.42
C ILE A 542 -5.73 -21.15 -24.46
N ASN A 543 -5.51 -19.83 -24.56
CA ASN A 543 -6.23 -18.85 -23.75
C ASN A 543 -7.75 -18.88 -24.00
N ARG A 544 -8.21 -18.96 -25.25
CA ARG A 544 -9.65 -19.08 -25.56
C ARG A 544 -10.23 -20.36 -25.01
N LEU A 545 -9.50 -21.46 -25.14
CA LEU A 545 -9.92 -22.77 -24.66
C LEU A 545 -10.03 -22.82 -23.14
N GLN A 546 -9.05 -22.26 -22.41
CA GLN A 546 -9.11 -22.17 -20.96
C GLN A 546 -10.27 -21.29 -20.46
N ASN A 547 -10.56 -20.19 -21.16
CA ASN A 547 -11.74 -19.38 -20.86
C ASN A 547 -13.04 -20.15 -21.16
N LEU A 548 -13.07 -20.97 -22.21
CA LEU A 548 -14.20 -21.82 -22.53
C LEU A 548 -14.45 -22.87 -21.45
N ARG A 549 -13.40 -23.52 -20.92
CA ARG A 549 -13.49 -24.45 -19.78
C ARG A 549 -14.11 -23.78 -18.55
N LYS A 550 -13.63 -22.58 -18.20
CA LYS A 550 -14.17 -21.79 -17.08
C LYS A 550 -15.65 -21.45 -17.31
N ALA A 551 -16.00 -21.01 -18.52
CA ALA A 551 -17.36 -20.65 -18.86
C ALA A 551 -18.30 -21.88 -18.86
N ALA A 552 -17.78 -23.05 -19.21
CA ALA A 552 -18.48 -24.34 -19.10
C ALA A 552 -18.55 -24.88 -17.65
N LYS A 553 -18.00 -24.14 -16.67
CA LYS A 553 -17.96 -24.52 -15.24
C LYS A 553 -17.23 -25.85 -14.99
N PHE A 554 -16.19 -26.14 -15.77
CA PHE A 554 -15.34 -27.30 -15.54
C PHE A 554 -14.44 -27.03 -14.34
N ASN A 555 -14.11 -28.07 -13.58
CA ASN A 555 -13.10 -27.97 -12.54
C ASN A 555 -11.72 -27.81 -13.19
N VAL A 556 -10.80 -27.20 -12.45
CA VAL A 556 -9.42 -27.02 -12.91
C VAL A 556 -8.74 -28.35 -13.24
N THR A 557 -9.07 -29.43 -12.53
CA THR A 557 -8.50 -30.77 -12.74
C THR A 557 -9.19 -31.60 -13.82
N ASP A 558 -10.30 -31.15 -14.40
CA ASP A 558 -11.08 -31.94 -15.36
C ASP A 558 -10.25 -32.22 -16.63
N ARG A 559 -10.23 -33.50 -17.03
CA ARG A 559 -9.70 -33.94 -18.33
C ARG A 559 -10.77 -33.76 -19.39
N ILE A 560 -10.37 -33.31 -20.59
CA ILE A 560 -11.33 -32.94 -21.64
C ILE A 560 -11.00 -33.57 -23.00
N HIS A 561 -12.04 -33.66 -23.84
CA HIS A 561 -11.93 -33.82 -25.28
C HIS A 561 -12.09 -32.45 -25.95
N ILE A 562 -11.26 -32.17 -26.97
CA ILE A 562 -11.33 -30.95 -27.77
C ILE A 562 -11.60 -31.30 -29.22
N GLU A 563 -12.65 -30.72 -29.78
CA GLU A 563 -12.88 -30.64 -31.22
C GLU A 563 -12.66 -29.20 -31.69
N TYR A 564 -11.99 -28.99 -32.82
CA TYR A 564 -11.79 -27.65 -33.36
C TYR A 564 -11.94 -27.58 -34.88
N ASN A 565 -12.33 -26.40 -35.37
CA ASN A 565 -12.29 -26.02 -36.77
C ASN A 565 -11.60 -24.67 -36.88
N ALA A 566 -10.55 -24.57 -37.69
CA ALA A 566 -9.73 -23.37 -37.81
C ALA A 566 -9.43 -23.04 -39.28
N THR A 567 -9.11 -21.77 -39.54
CA THR A 567 -8.50 -21.36 -40.83
C THR A 567 -7.14 -22.01 -41.04
N ASP A 568 -6.71 -22.20 -42.29
CA ASP A 568 -5.52 -22.99 -42.66
C ASP A 568 -4.25 -22.67 -41.87
N VAL A 569 -3.93 -21.37 -41.69
CA VAL A 569 -2.74 -20.94 -40.94
C VAL A 569 -2.84 -21.37 -39.47
N LEU A 570 -4.01 -21.17 -38.87
CA LEU A 570 -4.25 -21.53 -37.47
C LEU A 570 -4.32 -23.04 -37.25
N SER A 571 -4.89 -23.81 -38.20
CA SER A 571 -4.89 -25.27 -38.14
C SER A 571 -3.46 -25.82 -38.14
N ARG A 572 -2.61 -25.35 -39.08
CA ARG A 572 -1.19 -25.74 -39.12
C ARG A 572 -0.44 -25.38 -37.84
N ALA A 573 -0.75 -24.22 -37.24
CA ALA A 573 -0.15 -23.82 -35.98
C ALA A 573 -0.58 -24.76 -34.83
N ILE A 574 -1.87 -25.07 -34.71
CA ILE A 574 -2.39 -26.00 -33.68
C ILE A 574 -1.80 -27.41 -33.86
N GLU A 575 -1.72 -27.91 -35.09
CA GLU A 575 -1.14 -29.21 -35.42
C GLU A 575 0.35 -29.27 -35.03
N ARG A 576 1.13 -28.24 -35.38
CA ARG A 576 2.56 -28.15 -35.04
C ARG A 576 2.82 -28.16 -33.53
N TYR A 577 1.90 -27.59 -32.74
CA TYR A 577 2.04 -27.47 -31.28
C TYR A 577 0.99 -28.28 -30.51
N ALA A 578 0.48 -29.36 -31.09
CA ALA A 578 -0.65 -30.12 -30.54
C ALA A 578 -0.39 -30.66 -29.11
N GLU A 579 0.83 -31.12 -28.83
CA GLU A 579 1.22 -31.56 -27.49
C GLU A 579 1.19 -30.43 -26.46
N HIS A 580 1.68 -29.25 -26.85
CA HIS A 580 1.65 -28.09 -25.97
C HIS A 580 0.22 -27.67 -25.64
N VAL A 581 -0.67 -27.65 -26.65
CA VAL A 581 -2.10 -27.39 -26.44
C VAL A 581 -2.69 -28.41 -25.48
N ARG A 582 -2.51 -29.72 -25.74
CA ARG A 582 -3.06 -30.78 -24.87
C ARG A 582 -2.60 -30.67 -23.43
N ASN A 583 -1.30 -30.42 -23.21
CA ASN A 583 -0.72 -30.31 -21.88
C ASN A 583 -1.25 -29.09 -21.12
N GLU A 584 -1.26 -27.93 -21.77
CA GLU A 584 -1.75 -26.68 -21.17
C GLU A 584 -3.25 -26.69 -20.93
N THR A 585 -4.03 -27.54 -21.61
CA THR A 585 -5.49 -27.61 -21.47
C THR A 585 -6.01 -28.90 -20.84
N LEU A 586 -5.14 -29.78 -20.33
CA LEU A 586 -5.50 -31.12 -19.82
C LEU A 586 -6.36 -31.95 -20.79
N ALA A 587 -6.15 -31.77 -22.09
CA ALA A 587 -6.92 -32.49 -23.09
C ALA A 587 -6.33 -33.86 -23.39
N VAL A 588 -7.19 -34.87 -23.46
CA VAL A 588 -6.81 -36.24 -23.85
C VAL A 588 -6.84 -36.39 -25.36
N THR A 589 -7.83 -35.78 -26.03
CA THR A 589 -7.88 -35.71 -27.50
C THR A 589 -8.00 -34.28 -27.98
N LEU A 590 -7.45 -34.04 -29.18
CA LEU A 590 -7.49 -32.77 -29.90
C LEU A 590 -7.69 -33.08 -31.38
N GLU A 591 -8.90 -32.86 -31.89
CA GLU A 591 -9.32 -33.33 -33.21
C GLU A 591 -9.82 -32.18 -34.09
N SER A 592 -9.35 -32.15 -35.34
CA SER A 592 -9.82 -31.19 -36.35
C SER A 592 -11.05 -31.75 -37.05
N VAL A 593 -12.17 -31.05 -36.96
CA VAL A 593 -13.48 -31.47 -37.52
C VAL A 593 -14.16 -30.31 -38.22
N LYS A 594 -15.05 -30.59 -39.17
CA LYS A 594 -15.78 -29.52 -39.90
C LYS A 594 -16.77 -28.75 -39.01
N SER A 595 -17.38 -29.44 -38.04
CA SER A 595 -18.39 -28.86 -37.14
C SER A 595 -18.13 -29.35 -35.71
N PRO A 596 -17.37 -28.60 -34.89
CA PRO A 596 -17.08 -28.97 -33.51
C PRO A 596 -18.34 -29.10 -32.66
N THR A 597 -18.37 -30.11 -31.81
CA THR A 597 -19.46 -30.43 -30.88
C THR A 597 -18.93 -30.53 -29.45
N GLY A 598 -19.84 -30.55 -28.46
CA GLY A 598 -19.50 -30.78 -27.06
C GLY A 598 -20.44 -30.10 -26.08
N GLU A 599 -20.10 -30.16 -24.79
CA GLU A 599 -20.87 -29.48 -23.72
C GLU A 599 -20.93 -27.97 -23.93
N ARG A 600 -19.86 -27.38 -24.46
CA ARG A 600 -19.84 -25.97 -24.87
C ARG A 600 -19.07 -25.81 -26.16
N VAL A 601 -19.67 -25.08 -27.10
CA VAL A 601 -19.06 -24.73 -28.39
C VAL A 601 -19.07 -23.21 -28.55
N GLU A 602 -17.92 -22.63 -28.87
CA GLU A 602 -17.84 -21.20 -29.18
C GLU A 602 -16.94 -20.94 -30.38
N ARG A 603 -17.22 -19.82 -31.04
CA ARG A 603 -16.44 -19.31 -32.17
C ARG A 603 -15.71 -18.03 -31.78
N PHE A 604 -14.42 -17.99 -32.07
CA PHE A 604 -13.51 -16.90 -31.75
C PHE A 604 -12.86 -16.33 -33.01
N SER A 605 -12.53 -15.05 -32.94
CA SER A 605 -11.63 -14.39 -33.89
C SER A 605 -10.28 -14.15 -33.22
N ILE A 606 -9.20 -14.59 -33.88
CA ILE A 606 -7.81 -14.42 -33.45
C ILE A 606 -7.08 -13.67 -34.57
N GLY A 607 -7.08 -12.34 -34.50
CA GLY A 607 -6.60 -11.50 -35.60
C GLY A 607 -7.46 -11.72 -36.84
N GLU A 608 -6.84 -12.17 -37.93
CA GLU A 608 -7.53 -12.53 -39.18
C GLU A 608 -7.96 -14.02 -39.23
N GLN A 609 -7.61 -14.80 -38.21
CA GLN A 609 -7.90 -16.23 -38.15
C GLN A 609 -9.21 -16.49 -37.41
N LEU A 610 -9.91 -17.55 -37.81
CA LEU A 610 -11.17 -17.98 -37.19
C LEU A 610 -10.96 -19.33 -36.52
N LEU A 611 -11.50 -19.49 -35.32
CA LEU A 611 -11.41 -20.71 -34.53
C LEU A 611 -12.76 -21.04 -33.90
N THR A 612 -13.32 -22.20 -34.23
CA THR A 612 -14.47 -22.78 -33.52
C THR A 612 -13.95 -23.92 -32.65
N ILE A 613 -14.30 -23.94 -31.37
CA ILE A 613 -13.86 -24.96 -30.41
C ILE A 613 -15.08 -25.56 -29.73
N GLY A 614 -15.14 -26.88 -29.67
CA GLY A 614 -16.03 -27.65 -28.80
C GLY A 614 -15.24 -28.35 -27.69
N VAL A 615 -15.74 -28.29 -26.45
CA VAL A 615 -15.14 -28.99 -25.30
C VAL A 615 -16.15 -29.88 -24.61
N SER A 616 -15.70 -31.07 -24.21
CA SER A 616 -16.48 -32.05 -23.44
C SER A 616 -15.63 -32.63 -22.31
N ARG A 617 -16.20 -32.82 -21.12
CA ARG A 617 -15.52 -33.53 -20.03
C ARG A 617 -15.43 -35.02 -20.34
N LEU A 618 -14.31 -35.61 -19.94
CA LEU A 618 -14.23 -37.05 -19.76
C LEU A 618 -14.93 -37.40 -18.44
N MET A 619 -15.94 -38.27 -18.53
CA MET A 619 -16.57 -38.86 -17.35
C MET A 619 -15.64 -39.86 -16.65
#